data_AF-A0A1H0RH75-F1
#
_entry.id   AF-A0A1H0RH75-F1
#
_cell.length_a   1.000
_cell.length_b   1.000
_cell.length_c   1.000
_cell.angle_alpha   90.00
_cell.angle_beta   90.00
_cell.angle_gamma   90.00
#
_symmetry.space_group_name_H-M   'P 1'
#
loop_
_entity.id
_entity.type
_entity.pdbx_description
1 polymer ?
#
loop_
_entity_poly.entity_id
_entity_poly.type
_entity_poly.pdbx_seq_one_letter_code
_entity_poly.pdbx_strand_id
1 'polypeptide(L)' 'GLLGDKKAAHIQASGSVLSNGAFASREMSARHLDVVMEFLGVPSFETVYVEGMAASSAQAHEIKEKAIQQAVRLAERF' A
#
# COMPACT_ATOMS: atom_id res chain seq x y z
N GLY A 1 -4.64 13.63 -16.27
CA GLY A 1 -5.68 12.85 -16.96
C GLY A 1 -7.08 13.37 -16.68
N LEU A 2 -8.11 12.56 -16.94
CA LEU A 2 -9.54 12.92 -16.91
C LEU A 2 -10.29 12.38 -15.68
N LEU A 3 -9.62 11.68 -14.76
CA LEU A 3 -10.24 11.02 -13.60
C LEU A 3 -10.24 11.89 -12.33
N GLY A 4 -10.40 13.20 -12.49
CA GLY A 4 -10.35 14.19 -11.39
C GLY A 4 -11.44 14.02 -10.33
N ASP A 5 -12.46 13.20 -10.61
CA ASP A 5 -13.59 12.88 -9.72
C ASP A 5 -13.44 11.51 -9.02
N LYS A 6 -12.29 10.85 -9.15
CA LYS A 6 -12.08 9.48 -8.65
C LYS A 6 -11.15 9.43 -7.45
N LYS A 7 -11.29 8.35 -6.69
CA LYS A 7 -10.39 7.96 -5.60
C LYS A 7 -9.99 6.51 -5.81
N ALA A 8 -8.76 6.17 -5.42
CA ALA A 8 -8.23 4.82 -5.54
C ALA A 8 -7.58 4.37 -4.21
N ALA A 9 -7.71 3.07 -3.92
CA ALA A 9 -7.01 2.40 -2.85
C ALA A 9 -6.22 1.21 -3.41
N HIS A 10 -5.04 0.97 -2.85
CA HIS A 10 -4.19 -0.17 -3.19
C HIS A 10 -3.82 -0.94 -1.92
N ILE A 11 -3.94 -2.26 -1.94
CA ILE A 11 -3.55 -3.12 -0.82
C ILE A 11 -2.45 -4.04 -1.32
N GLN A 12 -1.25 -3.92 -0.73
CA GLN A 12 -0.07 -4.65 -1.16
C GLN A 12 0.47 -5.54 -0.04
N ALA A 13 0.64 -6.83 -0.31
CA ALA A 13 1.28 -7.77 0.60
C ALA A 13 2.66 -8.18 0.08
N SER A 14 3.67 -8.20 0.95
CA SER A 14 5.04 -8.59 0.59
C SER A 14 5.74 -9.33 1.72
N GLY A 15 6.56 -10.33 1.36
CA GLY A 15 7.37 -11.07 2.33
C GLY A 15 8.43 -10.20 3.03
N SER A 16 8.95 -9.19 2.32
CA SER A 16 9.91 -8.19 2.81
C SER A 16 9.21 -6.85 3.08
N VAL A 17 9.88 -5.97 3.83
CA VAL A 17 9.52 -4.55 3.95
C VAL A 17 10.03 -3.80 2.72
N LEU A 18 9.11 -3.19 1.96
CA LEU A 18 9.41 -2.47 0.72
C LEU A 18 8.93 -1.01 0.76
N SER A 19 8.06 -0.63 1.70
CA SER A 19 7.61 0.76 1.84
C SER A 19 8.71 1.71 2.30
N ASN A 20 9.74 1.16 2.95
CA ASN A 20 10.88 1.89 3.50
C ASN A 20 12.13 0.97 3.61
N GLY A 21 13.23 1.52 4.13
CA GLY A 21 14.44 0.77 4.43
C GLY A 21 15.24 0.33 3.20
N ALA A 22 16.07 -0.70 3.37
CA ALA A 22 17.10 -1.11 2.40
C ALA A 22 16.54 -1.63 1.05
N PHE A 23 15.26 -2.02 1.01
CA PHE A 23 14.62 -2.54 -0.19
C PHE A 23 13.65 -1.53 -0.83
N ALA A 24 13.47 -0.32 -0.27
CA ALA A 24 12.53 0.67 -0.80
C ALA A 24 12.78 1.04 -2.26
N SER A 25 14.05 1.14 -2.68
CA SER A 25 14.41 1.44 -4.06
C SER A 25 14.06 0.31 -5.05
N ARG A 26 13.74 -0.88 -4.55
CA ARG A 26 13.31 -2.03 -5.35
C ARG A 26 11.78 -2.18 -5.42
N GLU A 27 11.05 -1.34 -4.69
CA GLU A 27 9.58 -1.29 -4.79
C GLU A 27 9.18 -0.74 -6.18
N MET A 28 8.38 -1.52 -6.90
CA MET A 28 7.91 -1.17 -8.24
C MET A 28 6.40 -1.33 -8.41
N SER A 29 5.69 -1.87 -7.42
CA SER A 29 4.25 -2.11 -7.52
C SER A 29 3.50 -0.84 -7.15
N ALA A 30 3.53 -0.43 -5.88
CA ALA A 30 2.85 0.77 -5.41
C ALA A 30 3.39 2.02 -6.11
N ARG A 31 4.72 2.12 -6.31
CA ARG A 31 5.35 3.26 -7.00
C ARG A 31 4.91 3.39 -8.46
N HIS A 32 4.75 2.29 -9.18
CA HIS A 32 4.30 2.38 -10.57
C HIS A 32 2.82 2.78 -10.64
N LEU A 33 1.99 2.23 -9.75
CA LEU A 33 0.58 2.62 -9.68
C LEU A 33 0.40 4.09 -9.32
N ASP A 34 1.22 4.63 -8.41
CA ASP A 34 1.20 6.06 -8.07
C ASP A 34 1.40 6.95 -9.31
N VAL A 35 2.42 6.67 -10.12
CA VAL A 35 2.67 7.36 -11.40
C VAL A 35 1.50 7.21 -12.37
N VAL A 36 0.90 6.01 -12.45
CA VAL A 36 -0.26 5.77 -13.32
C VAL A 36 -1.48 6.56 -12.84
N MET A 37 -1.75 6.60 -11.53
CA MET A 37 -2.87 7.35 -10.96
C MET A 37 -2.71 8.85 -11.18
N GLU A 38 -1.49 9.38 -11.00
CA GLU A 38 -1.15 10.77 -11.31
C GLU A 38 -1.39 11.07 -12.80
N PHE A 39 -0.88 10.22 -13.70
CA PHE A 39 -1.09 10.36 -15.14
C PHE A 39 -2.58 10.39 -15.51
N LEU A 40 -3.37 9.48 -14.95
CA LEU A 40 -4.82 9.41 -15.14
C LEU A 40 -5.57 10.59 -14.49
N GLY A 41 -4.92 11.34 -13.61
CA GLY A 41 -5.49 12.51 -12.92
C GLY A 41 -6.35 12.16 -11.72
N VAL A 42 -6.07 11.04 -11.04
CA VAL A 42 -6.76 10.63 -9.81
C VAL A 42 -6.19 11.44 -8.63
N PRO A 43 -6.98 12.31 -7.97
CA PRO A 43 -6.47 13.22 -6.93
C PRO A 43 -6.14 12.53 -5.59
N SER A 44 -6.61 11.30 -5.36
CA SER A 44 -6.39 10.59 -4.10
C SER A 44 -6.13 9.10 -4.34
N PHE A 45 -4.94 8.67 -3.92
CA PHE A 45 -4.46 7.30 -3.99
C PHE A 45 -3.85 6.90 -2.64
N GLU A 46 -4.49 5.97 -1.93
CA GLU A 46 -4.02 5.51 -0.61
C GLU A 46 -3.56 4.05 -0.70
N THR A 47 -2.42 3.72 -0.08
CA THR A 47 -1.90 2.33 -0.05
C THR A 47 -1.88 1.78 1.38
N VAL A 48 -2.36 0.54 1.56
CA VAL A 48 -2.21 -0.26 2.78
C VAL A 48 -1.17 -1.35 2.53
N TYR A 49 -0.10 -1.35 3.34
CA TYR A 49 0.99 -2.33 3.23
C TYR A 49 0.84 -3.45 4.27
N VAL A 50 0.93 -4.71 3.81
CA VAL A 50 1.03 -5.93 4.62
C VAL A 50 2.43 -6.54 4.39
N GLU A 51 3.44 -5.98 5.02
CA GLU A 51 4.83 -6.23 4.65
C GLU A 51 5.68 -6.86 5.76
N GLY A 52 6.69 -7.65 5.38
CA GLY A 52 7.65 -8.23 6.32
C GLY A 52 7.23 -9.58 6.92
N MET A 53 6.13 -10.18 6.48
CA MET A 53 5.62 -11.44 7.05
C MET A 53 6.58 -12.63 6.87
N ALA A 54 7.42 -12.64 5.82
CA ALA A 54 8.44 -13.66 5.63
C ALA A 54 9.75 -13.30 6.36
N ALA A 55 10.12 -12.02 6.37
CA ALA A 55 11.31 -11.52 7.08
C ALA A 55 11.17 -11.60 8.61
N SER A 56 9.95 -11.63 9.13
CA SER A 56 9.64 -11.72 10.57
C SER A 56 8.46 -12.67 10.79
N SER A 57 8.65 -13.94 10.44
CA SER A 57 7.60 -14.98 10.50
C SER A 57 6.92 -15.11 11.87
N ALA A 58 7.67 -14.94 12.97
CA ALA A 58 7.11 -14.93 14.33
C ALA A 58 6.11 -13.79 14.58
N GLN A 59 6.22 -12.68 13.84
CA GLN A 59 5.33 -11.51 13.95
C GLN A 59 4.27 -11.47 12.85
N ALA A 60 4.18 -12.48 11.98
CA ALA A 60 3.28 -12.47 10.84
C ALA A 60 1.81 -12.21 11.22
N HIS A 61 1.33 -12.80 12.32
CA HIS A 61 -0.03 -12.55 12.80
C HIS A 61 -0.23 -11.09 13.23
N GLU A 62 0.72 -10.51 13.97
CA GLU A 62 0.65 -9.12 14.40
C GLU A 62 0.70 -8.14 13.22
N ILE A 63 1.57 -8.41 12.23
CA ILE A 63 1.65 -7.64 10.98
C ILE A 63 0.31 -7.65 10.26
N LYS A 64 -0.30 -8.84 10.12
CA LYS A 64 -1.62 -8.99 9.50
C LYS A 64 -2.69 -8.18 10.25
N GLU A 65 -2.75 -8.30 11.58
CA GLU A 65 -3.75 -7.58 12.38
C GLU A 65 -3.59 -6.06 12.29
N LYS A 66 -2.36 -5.55 12.34
CA LYS A 66 -2.10 -4.11 12.15
C LYS A 66 -2.57 -3.62 10.78
N ALA A 67 -2.31 -4.40 9.73
CA ALA A 67 -2.75 -4.02 8.39
C ALA A 67 -4.28 -4.10 8.22
N ILE A 68 -4.95 -5.08 8.85
CA ILE A 68 -6.42 -5.14 8.91
C ILE A 68 -6.97 -3.87 9.57
N GLN A 69 -6.42 -3.48 10.72
CA GLN A 69 -6.84 -2.25 11.41
C GLN A 69 -6.62 -0.99 10.56
N GLN A 70 -5.52 -0.92 9.80
CA GLN A 70 -5.28 0.17 8.85
C GLN A 70 -6.31 0.17 7.71
N ALA A 71 -6.62 -0.99 7.15
CA ALA A 71 -7.63 -1.13 6.10
C ALA A 71 -9.03 -0.74 6.58
N VAL A 72 -9.42 -1.13 7.80
CA VAL A 72 -10.70 -0.72 8.41
C VAL A 72 -10.75 0.79 8.61
N ARG A 73 -9.70 1.41 9.17
CA ARG A 73 -9.63 2.87 9.33
C ARG A 73 -9.65 3.62 8.00
N LEU A 74 -9.05 3.05 6.95
CA LEU A 74 -9.14 3.59 5.61
C LEU A 74 -10.59 3.53 5.11
N ALA A 75 -11.26 2.38 5.24
CA ALA A 75 -12.64 2.19 4.81
C ALA A 75 -13.63 3.15 5.48
N GLU A 76 -13.42 3.50 6.75
CA GLU A 76 -14.26 4.47 7.49
C GLU A 76 -14.25 5.89 6.88
N ARG A 77 -13.19 6.25 6.15
CA ARG A 77 -12.99 7.57 5.54
C ARG A 77 -12.82 7.54 4.03
N PHE A 78 -13.00 6.37 3.40
CA PHE A 78 -12.69 6.19 1.99
C PHE A 78 -13.72 6.90 1.10
#